data_AF-A0A6A4VGF2-F1
#
_entry.id   AF-A0A6A4VGF2-F1
#
_cell.length_a   1.000
_cell.length_b   1.000
_cell.length_c   1.000
_cell.angle_alpha   90.00
_cell.angle_beta   90.00
_cell.angle_gamma   90.00
#
_symmetry.space_group_name_H-M   'P 1'
#
loop_
_entity.id
_entity.type
_entity.pdbx_description
1 polymer ?
#
loop_
_entity_poly.entity_id
_entity_poly.type
_entity_poly.pdbx_seq_one_letter_code
_entity_poly.pdbx_strand_id
1 'polypeptide(L)'
;MGLLGVLIAGLLYHTCVIAQDDSQACYATVGEPYTHFGTKTPYSVVLNKDDSEVKFPGCRPAQFWLTARHGTRYPGEDDIELMARRLPELQQTALKNAAEGRGELCEQDLTNIRSWSLAFDVTMENNLTPSGERELFDMAKRFQRRFPTLLGPPYSPEKHKFQSTVKQRARESGRFFAKGLFGDQPVEFPKSEKNHPLLQRMSG
;
A
#
# COMPACT_ATOMS: atom_id res chain seq x y z
N MET A 1 64.69 -33.01 -5.62
CA MET A 1 63.52 -32.95 -4.72
C MET A 1 63.80 -31.87 -3.70
N GLY A 2 63.04 -30.76 -3.65
CA GLY A 2 63.26 -29.81 -2.54
C GLY A 2 62.64 -28.43 -2.63
N LEU A 3 62.43 -27.82 -3.79
CA LEU A 3 61.86 -26.45 -3.84
C LEU A 3 60.85 -26.19 -4.96
N LEU A 4 60.89 -26.93 -6.08
CA LEU A 4 59.93 -26.72 -7.18
C LEU A 4 58.52 -27.22 -6.87
N GLY A 5 58.38 -28.25 -6.03
CA GLY A 5 57.08 -28.81 -5.64
C GLY A 5 56.32 -27.99 -4.59
N VAL A 6 57.02 -27.16 -3.81
CA VAL A 6 56.42 -26.33 -2.75
C VAL A 6 55.79 -25.06 -3.32
N LEU A 7 56.35 -24.51 -4.41
CA LEU A 7 55.81 -23.31 -5.06
C LEU A 7 54.51 -23.57 -5.85
N ILE A 8 54.34 -24.77 -6.40
CA ILE A 8 53.10 -25.14 -7.12
C ILE A 8 51.94 -25.38 -6.13
N ALA A 9 52.22 -25.89 -4.93
CA ALA A 9 51.21 -26.05 -3.88
C ALA A 9 50.77 -24.69 -3.27
N GLY A 10 51.67 -23.70 -3.21
CA GLY A 10 51.35 -22.35 -2.73
C GLY A 10 50.49 -21.54 -3.72
N LEU A 11 50.70 -21.71 -5.03
CA LEU A 11 49.89 -21.05 -6.07
C LEU A 11 48.47 -21.63 -6.20
N LEU A 12 48.28 -22.92 -5.88
CA LEU A 12 46.95 -23.54 -5.82
C LEU A 12 46.17 -23.19 -4.53
N TYR A 13 46.86 -22.74 -3.48
CA TYR A 13 46.22 -22.28 -2.23
C TYR A 13 45.79 -20.80 -2.30
N HIS A 14 46.33 -20.02 -3.24
CA HIS A 14 45.95 -18.62 -3.44
C HIS A 14 44.79 -18.41 -4.43
N THR A 15 44.34 -19.47 -5.12
CA THR A 15 43.18 -19.41 -6.02
C THR A 15 41.90 -19.99 -5.42
N CYS A 16 41.87 -20.34 -4.14
CA CYS A 16 40.72 -21.04 -3.52
C CYS A 16 39.97 -20.26 -2.44
N VAL A 17 40.06 -18.92 -2.42
CA VAL A 17 39.13 -18.10 -1.61
C VAL A 17 38.81 -16.79 -2.34
N ILE A 18 38.27 -16.88 -3.55
CA ILE A 18 37.15 -16.00 -3.87
C ILE A 18 35.94 -16.83 -3.50
N ALA A 19 35.58 -16.80 -2.21
CA ALA A 19 34.20 -17.04 -1.85
C ALA A 19 33.43 -15.93 -2.55
N GLN A 20 32.90 -16.21 -3.75
CA GLN A 20 31.74 -15.50 -4.23
C GLN A 20 30.71 -15.67 -3.13
N ASP A 21 30.44 -14.59 -2.41
CA ASP A 21 29.29 -14.49 -1.53
C ASP A 21 28.07 -14.64 -2.44
N ASP A 22 27.73 -15.89 -2.76
CA ASP A 22 26.64 -16.29 -3.64
C ASP A 22 25.32 -16.21 -2.86
N SER A 23 25.21 -15.28 -1.91
CA SER A 23 23.92 -14.84 -1.41
C SER A 23 23.27 -14.08 -2.54
N GLN A 24 22.68 -14.81 -3.47
CA GLN A 24 21.80 -14.28 -4.50
C GLN A 24 20.77 -13.40 -3.80
N ALA A 25 20.90 -12.08 -3.95
CA ALA A 25 20.11 -11.12 -3.20
C ALA A 25 18.62 -11.37 -3.50
N CYS A 26 17.88 -11.85 -2.51
CA CYS A 26 16.47 -12.16 -2.64
C CYS A 26 15.64 -10.87 -2.62
N TYR A 27 14.75 -10.68 -3.59
CA TYR A 27 13.78 -9.59 -3.54
C TYR A 27 12.81 -9.74 -2.36
N ALA A 28 12.52 -10.98 -1.97
CA ALA A 28 11.68 -11.33 -0.83
C ALA A 28 12.18 -10.81 0.52
N THR A 29 13.47 -10.47 0.65
CA THR A 29 14.07 -10.00 1.90
C THR A 29 14.37 -8.50 1.90
N VAL A 30 14.03 -7.79 0.81
CA VAL A 30 14.19 -6.33 0.74
C VAL A 30 13.19 -5.67 1.71
N GLY A 31 13.71 -5.08 2.78
CA GLY A 31 12.90 -4.55 3.88
C GLY A 31 12.02 -3.36 3.52
N GLU A 32 12.42 -2.57 2.52
CA GLU A 32 11.63 -1.44 2.00
C GLU A 32 11.33 -1.68 0.52
N PRO A 33 10.16 -2.23 0.17
CA PRO A 33 9.80 -2.47 -1.22
C PRO A 33 9.70 -1.16 -2.00
N TYR A 34 9.89 -1.24 -3.32
CA TYR A 34 9.82 -0.12 -4.25
C TYR A 34 8.63 0.82 -3.96
N THR A 35 8.90 2.11 -3.74
CA THR A 35 7.86 3.12 -3.40
C THR A 35 7.41 3.96 -4.59
N HIS A 36 7.94 3.70 -5.78
CA HIS A 36 7.75 4.49 -7.00
C HIS A 36 6.45 4.17 -7.76
N PHE A 37 5.34 3.97 -7.05
CA PHE A 37 4.02 3.71 -7.64
C PHE A 37 3.22 4.97 -7.98
N GLY A 38 3.81 6.16 -7.77
CA GLY A 38 3.19 7.45 -8.09
C GLY A 38 1.85 7.62 -7.38
N THR A 39 0.78 7.82 -8.16
CA THR A 39 -0.58 7.98 -7.60
C THR A 39 -1.17 6.68 -7.03
N LYS A 40 -0.46 5.55 -7.14
CA LYS A 40 -0.82 4.25 -6.55
C LYS A 40 -0.01 3.89 -5.30
N THR A 41 0.91 4.75 -4.85
CA THR A 41 1.67 4.52 -3.61
C THR A 41 0.70 4.44 -2.42
N PRO A 42 0.70 3.35 -1.63
CA PRO A 42 -0.17 3.21 -0.47
C PRO A 42 0.08 4.31 0.56
N TYR A 43 -0.98 4.82 1.18
CA TYR A 43 -0.84 5.92 2.14
C TYR A 43 -0.10 5.45 3.40
N SER A 44 -0.19 4.17 3.75
CA SER A 44 0.54 3.56 4.87
C SER A 44 2.05 3.76 4.82
N VAL A 45 2.62 3.88 3.62
CA VAL A 45 4.08 4.00 3.40
C VAL A 45 4.56 5.45 3.54
N VAL A 46 3.68 6.43 3.27
CA VAL A 46 4.05 7.86 3.20
C VAL A 46 3.35 8.73 4.25
N LEU A 47 2.60 8.13 5.17
CA LEU A 47 1.85 8.88 6.18
C LEU A 47 2.76 9.62 7.16
N ASN A 48 2.25 10.75 7.67
CA ASN A 48 2.80 11.36 8.86
C ASN A 48 2.33 10.59 10.10
N LYS A 49 3.28 10.11 10.89
CA LYS A 49 3.04 9.36 12.13
C LYS A 49 2.76 10.24 13.34
N ASP A 50 3.11 11.53 13.29
CA ASP A 50 2.80 12.48 14.35
C ASP A 50 1.29 12.66 14.48
N ASP A 51 0.77 12.29 15.65
CA ASP A 51 -0.63 12.42 16.03
C ASP A 51 -0.81 13.30 17.27
N SER A 52 0.23 14.06 17.64
CA SER A 52 0.18 14.98 18.77
C SER A 52 -0.91 16.03 18.60
N GLU A 53 -1.54 16.38 19.72
CA GLU A 53 -2.57 17.41 19.74
C GLU A 53 -2.01 18.74 19.25
N VAL A 54 -2.69 19.36 18.29
CA VAL A 54 -2.25 20.64 17.72
C VAL A 54 -2.57 21.76 18.69
N LYS A 55 -1.52 22.35 19.30
CA LYS A 55 -1.63 23.42 20.29
C LYS A 55 -0.91 24.68 19.84
N PHE A 56 -1.60 25.81 19.94
CA PHE A 56 -1.04 27.15 19.76
C PHE A 56 -1.40 28.01 20.98
N PRO A 57 -0.44 28.68 21.64
CA PRO A 57 -0.71 29.49 22.84
C PRO A 57 -1.83 30.52 22.62
N GLY A 58 -2.84 30.52 23.49
CA GLY A 58 -3.98 31.44 23.41
C GLY A 58 -5.00 31.11 22.32
N CYS A 59 -4.80 30.07 21.53
CA CYS A 59 -5.71 29.66 20.47
C CYS A 59 -6.41 28.33 20.80
N ARG A 60 -7.62 28.17 20.27
CA ARG A 60 -8.34 26.89 20.26
C ARG A 60 -8.80 26.59 18.84
N PRO A 61 -8.79 25.32 18.40
CA PRO A 61 -9.28 24.97 17.09
C PRO A 61 -10.78 25.26 17.02
N ALA A 62 -11.21 25.97 15.97
CA ALA A 62 -12.60 26.39 15.79
C ALA A 62 -13.34 25.57 14.73
N GLN A 63 -12.63 25.12 13.68
CA GLN A 63 -13.19 24.35 12.59
C GLN A 63 -12.15 23.43 11.96
N PHE A 64 -12.60 22.29 11.44
CA PHE A 64 -11.78 21.33 10.72
C PHE A 64 -12.42 21.04 9.35
N TRP A 65 -11.64 21.17 8.29
CA TRP A 65 -12.04 20.82 6.93
C TRP A 65 -11.03 19.83 6.37
N LEU A 66 -11.52 18.73 5.79
CA LEU A 66 -10.70 17.75 5.12
C LEU A 66 -11.31 17.41 3.77
N THR A 67 -10.52 17.57 2.72
CA THR A 67 -10.77 16.92 1.44
C THR A 67 -9.74 15.82 1.28
N ALA A 68 -10.21 14.58 1.22
CA ALA A 68 -9.35 13.42 1.06
C ALA A 68 -9.71 12.65 -0.21
N ARG A 69 -8.70 12.08 -0.87
CA ARG A 69 -8.91 11.07 -1.90
C ARG A 69 -9.46 9.79 -1.24
N HIS A 70 -10.12 8.96 -2.02
CA HIS A 70 -10.42 7.59 -1.61
C HIS A 70 -9.13 6.83 -1.24
N GLY A 71 -9.27 5.79 -0.41
CA GLY A 71 -8.16 4.90 -0.04
C GLY A 71 -7.78 3.95 -1.17
N THR A 72 -6.85 3.04 -0.90
CA THR A 72 -6.42 2.01 -1.84
C THR A 72 -7.62 1.23 -2.40
N ARG A 73 -7.67 1.09 -3.73
CA ARG A 73 -8.75 0.41 -4.46
C ARG A 73 -8.21 -0.74 -5.31
N TYR A 74 -9.10 -1.66 -5.69
CA TYR A 74 -8.78 -2.64 -6.72
C TYR A 74 -8.56 -1.95 -8.07
N PRO A 75 -7.82 -2.58 -9.01
CA PRO A 75 -7.65 -2.08 -10.36
C PRO A 75 -8.99 -1.94 -11.11
N GLY A 76 -8.98 -1.29 -12.27
CA GLY A 76 -10.16 -1.26 -13.15
C GLY A 76 -10.35 -2.58 -13.86
N GLU A 77 -11.54 -2.80 -14.44
CA GLU A 77 -11.87 -4.01 -15.22
C GLU A 77 -10.78 -4.40 -16.24
N ASP A 78 -10.40 -3.47 -17.14
CA ASP A 78 -9.37 -3.72 -18.16
C ASP A 78 -8.03 -4.18 -17.57
N ASP A 79 -7.62 -3.60 -16.44
CA ASP A 79 -6.38 -3.97 -15.76
C ASP A 79 -6.50 -5.38 -15.16
N ILE A 80 -7.65 -5.71 -14.55
CA ILE A 80 -7.89 -7.03 -13.95
C ILE A 80 -7.87 -8.11 -15.03
N GLU A 81 -8.54 -7.89 -16.16
CA GLU A 81 -8.53 -8.83 -17.28
C GLU A 81 -7.12 -9.02 -17.85
N LEU A 82 -6.38 -7.93 -18.00
CA LEU A 82 -4.99 -7.98 -18.45
C LEU A 82 -4.12 -8.78 -17.47
N MET A 83 -4.28 -8.53 -16.17
CA MET A 83 -3.57 -9.25 -15.12
C MET A 83 -3.90 -10.75 -15.12
N ALA A 84 -5.19 -11.10 -15.20
CA ALA A 84 -5.65 -12.48 -15.22
C ALA A 84 -5.09 -13.27 -16.42
N ARG A 85 -4.93 -12.62 -17.58
CA ARG A 85 -4.33 -13.23 -18.77
C ARG A 85 -2.80 -13.31 -18.69
N ARG A 86 -2.14 -12.20 -18.33
CA ARG A 86 -0.68 -12.04 -18.52
C ARG A 86 0.16 -12.53 -17.36
N LEU A 87 -0.30 -12.36 -16.12
CA LEU A 87 0.51 -12.73 -14.96
C LEU A 87 0.77 -14.24 -14.86
N PRO A 88 -0.18 -15.14 -15.17
CA PRO A 88 0.11 -16.58 -15.22
C PRO A 88 1.16 -16.95 -16.27
N GLU A 89 1.14 -16.32 -17.45
CA GLU A 89 2.15 -16.53 -18.50
C GLU A 89 3.54 -16.10 -18.03
N LEU A 90 3.63 -14.95 -17.35
CA LEU A 90 4.88 -14.43 -16.78
C LEU A 90 5.39 -15.33 -15.64
N GLN A 91 4.50 -15.80 -14.77
CA GLN A 91 4.82 -16.74 -13.69
C GLN A 91 5.44 -18.02 -14.26
N GLN A 92 4.78 -18.65 -15.24
CA GLN A 92 5.29 -19.87 -15.88
C GLN A 92 6.64 -19.64 -16.57
N THR A 93 6.79 -18.50 -17.25
CA THR A 93 8.04 -18.13 -17.93
C THR A 93 9.18 -17.96 -16.92
N ALA A 94 8.95 -17.26 -15.81
CA ALA A 94 9.95 -17.06 -14.76
C ALA A 94 10.40 -18.40 -14.15
N LEU A 95 9.44 -19.28 -13.81
CA LEU A 95 9.73 -20.59 -13.23
C LEU A 95 10.48 -21.52 -14.20
N LYS A 96 10.10 -21.53 -15.48
CA LYS A 96 10.77 -22.31 -16.52
C LYS A 96 12.22 -21.82 -16.72
N ASN A 97 12.42 -20.50 -16.83
CA ASN A 97 13.75 -19.92 -16.99
C ASN A 97 14.66 -20.32 -15.81
N ALA A 98 14.15 -20.22 -14.58
CA ALA A 98 14.90 -20.62 -13.38
C ALA A 98 15.28 -22.10 -13.40
N ALA A 99 14.36 -22.99 -13.79
CA ALA A 99 14.63 -24.43 -13.91
C ALA A 99 15.71 -24.77 -14.97
N GLU A 100 15.88 -23.91 -15.98
CA GLU A 100 16.92 -24.02 -17.00
C GLU A 100 18.23 -23.30 -16.60
N GLY A 101 18.35 -22.83 -15.35
CA GLY A 101 19.52 -22.11 -14.85
C GLY A 101 19.62 -20.68 -15.38
N ARG A 102 18.51 -20.07 -15.80
CA ARG A 102 18.44 -18.69 -16.32
C ARG A 102 17.77 -17.75 -15.33
N GLY A 103 18.38 -16.59 -15.10
CA GLY A 103 17.86 -15.52 -14.24
C GLY A 103 18.57 -15.42 -12.89
N GLU A 104 18.21 -14.39 -12.12
CA GLU A 104 18.89 -14.02 -10.86
C GLU A 104 17.96 -14.10 -9.64
N LEU A 105 16.78 -14.73 -9.76
CA LEU A 105 15.87 -14.92 -8.63
C LEU A 105 16.34 -16.04 -7.71
N CYS A 106 16.36 -15.78 -6.40
CA CYS A 106 16.70 -16.79 -5.40
C CYS A 106 15.52 -17.77 -5.13
N GLU A 107 15.77 -18.87 -4.42
CA GLU A 107 14.73 -19.87 -4.10
C GLU A 107 13.52 -19.32 -3.32
N GLN A 108 13.73 -18.33 -2.45
CA GLN A 108 12.64 -17.67 -1.73
C GLN A 108 11.72 -16.90 -2.70
N ASP A 109 12.31 -16.19 -3.67
CA ASP A 109 11.56 -15.45 -4.69
C ASP A 109 10.77 -16.42 -5.58
N LEU A 110 11.40 -17.52 -6.01
CA LEU A 110 10.76 -18.55 -6.82
C LEU A 110 9.63 -19.25 -6.08
N THR A 111 9.78 -19.48 -4.78
CA THR A 111 8.72 -20.02 -3.92
C THR A 111 7.53 -19.07 -3.85
N ASN A 112 7.78 -17.78 -3.62
CA ASN A 112 6.75 -16.75 -3.61
C ASN A 112 6.02 -16.68 -4.96
N ILE A 113 6.77 -16.61 -6.06
CA ILE A 113 6.22 -16.61 -7.43
C ILE A 113 5.40 -17.86 -7.69
N ARG A 114 5.86 -19.05 -7.28
CA ARG A 114 5.13 -20.31 -7.48
C ARG A 114 3.81 -20.34 -6.70
N SER A 115 3.78 -19.76 -5.51
CA SER A 115 2.58 -19.68 -4.67
C SER A 115 1.61 -18.56 -5.06
N TRP A 116 2.07 -17.62 -5.89
CA TRP A 116 1.28 -16.45 -6.26
C TRP A 116 0.04 -16.83 -7.09
N SER A 117 -1.07 -16.17 -6.78
CA SER A 117 -2.31 -16.21 -7.55
C SER A 117 -3.01 -14.85 -7.50
N LEU A 118 -3.90 -14.59 -8.46
CA LEU A 118 -4.72 -13.38 -8.45
C LEU A 118 -5.86 -13.54 -7.44
N ALA A 119 -5.86 -12.71 -6.40
CA ALA A 119 -6.78 -12.82 -5.26
C ALA A 119 -8.09 -12.02 -5.42
N PHE A 120 -8.37 -11.52 -6.62
CA PHE A 120 -9.54 -10.69 -6.93
C PHE A 120 -9.95 -10.87 -8.40
N ASP A 121 -11.20 -10.51 -8.70
CA ASP A 121 -11.76 -10.58 -10.05
C ASP A 121 -12.49 -9.27 -10.41
N VAL A 122 -13.06 -9.24 -11.62
CA VAL A 122 -13.76 -8.08 -12.18
C VAL A 122 -14.95 -7.62 -11.34
N THR A 123 -15.55 -8.46 -10.52
CA THR A 123 -16.67 -8.05 -9.64
C THR A 123 -16.22 -7.08 -8.55
N MET A 124 -14.92 -7.02 -8.27
CA MET A 124 -14.30 -6.14 -7.28
C MET A 124 -13.76 -4.86 -7.89
N GLU A 125 -13.91 -4.66 -9.20
CA GLU A 125 -13.24 -3.59 -9.94
C GLU A 125 -13.54 -2.21 -9.36
N ASN A 126 -12.51 -1.38 -9.26
CA ASN A 126 -12.56 -0.03 -8.70
C ASN A 126 -13.07 0.11 -7.24
N ASN A 127 -13.44 -0.97 -6.55
CA ASN A 127 -13.93 -0.94 -5.18
C ASN A 127 -12.80 -0.66 -4.19
N LEU A 128 -13.16 -0.06 -3.06
CA LEU A 128 -12.23 0.11 -1.95
C LEU A 128 -11.74 -1.26 -1.46
N THR A 129 -10.44 -1.36 -1.19
CA THR A 129 -9.82 -2.57 -0.65
C THR A 129 -9.84 -2.55 0.88
N PRO A 130 -9.71 -3.70 1.56
CA PRO A 130 -9.56 -3.74 3.01
C PRO A 130 -8.35 -2.95 3.54
N SER A 131 -7.27 -2.81 2.76
CA SER A 131 -6.16 -1.91 3.13
C SER A 131 -6.58 -0.45 3.02
N GLY A 132 -7.32 -0.07 1.97
CA GLY A 132 -7.91 1.26 1.83
C GLY A 132 -8.87 1.61 2.99
N GLU A 133 -9.68 0.67 3.44
CA GLU A 133 -10.54 0.84 4.61
C GLU A 133 -9.72 1.18 5.87
N ARG A 134 -8.65 0.41 6.13
CA ARG A 134 -7.73 0.65 7.25
C ARG A 134 -7.01 1.99 7.14
N GLU A 135 -6.55 2.36 5.93
CA GLU A 135 -5.90 3.66 5.69
C GLU A 135 -6.78 4.82 6.16
N LEU A 136 -8.08 4.81 5.84
CA LEU A 136 -9.02 5.88 6.22
C LEU A 136 -9.39 5.83 7.69
N PHE A 137 -9.58 4.63 8.24
CA PHE A 137 -9.84 4.44 9.66
C PHE A 137 -8.68 4.99 10.51
N ASP A 138 -7.45 4.61 10.18
CA ASP A 138 -6.27 5.04 10.93
C ASP A 138 -5.99 6.53 10.73
N MET A 139 -6.24 7.05 9.52
CA MET A 139 -6.18 8.49 9.26
C MET A 139 -7.15 9.26 10.17
N ALA A 140 -8.39 8.80 10.30
CA ALA A 140 -9.36 9.38 11.22
C ALA A 140 -8.90 9.31 12.68
N LYS A 141 -8.36 8.17 13.14
CA LYS A 141 -7.81 8.06 14.50
C LYS A 141 -6.68 9.04 14.77
N ARG A 142 -5.85 9.34 13.77
CA ARG A 142 -4.80 10.36 13.89
C ARG A 142 -5.41 11.75 13.98
N PHE A 143 -6.32 12.12 13.08
CA PHE A 143 -6.97 13.44 13.14
C PHE A 143 -7.76 13.65 14.43
N GLN A 144 -8.42 12.62 14.95
CA GLN A 144 -9.09 12.68 16.25
C GLN A 144 -8.12 13.00 17.39
N ARG A 145 -6.95 12.35 17.43
CA ARG A 145 -5.91 12.63 18.44
C ARG A 145 -5.32 14.04 18.30
N ARG A 146 -5.16 14.51 17.05
CA ARG A 146 -4.66 15.85 16.74
C ARG A 146 -5.66 16.96 17.10
N PHE A 147 -6.97 16.70 16.96
CA PHE A 147 -8.04 17.68 17.17
C PHE A 147 -9.20 17.13 18.02
N PRO A 148 -8.95 16.73 19.28
CA PRO A 148 -9.91 16.00 20.10
C PRO A 148 -11.17 16.82 20.41
N THR A 149 -11.05 18.15 20.52
CA THR A 149 -12.20 19.03 20.79
C THR A 149 -13.15 19.21 19.61
N LEU A 150 -12.68 18.95 18.38
CA LEU A 150 -13.48 19.08 17.15
C LEU A 150 -13.95 17.74 16.61
N LEU A 151 -13.16 16.68 16.77
CA LEU A 151 -13.39 15.35 16.16
C LEU A 151 -13.55 14.23 17.19
N GLY A 152 -13.61 14.57 18.48
CA GLY A 152 -13.92 13.63 19.55
C GLY A 152 -15.39 13.19 19.51
N PRO A 153 -15.69 11.97 19.99
CA PRO A 153 -17.07 11.50 20.11
C PRO A 153 -17.84 12.32 21.16
N PRO A 154 -19.19 12.32 21.10
CA PRO A 154 -20.03 11.59 20.15
C PRO A 154 -20.20 12.31 18.81
N TYR A 155 -20.64 11.58 17.79
CA TYR A 155 -21.10 12.18 16.54
C TYR A 155 -22.25 13.17 16.79
N SER A 156 -22.28 14.25 16.00
CA SER A 156 -23.35 15.24 15.99
C SER A 156 -23.59 15.70 14.56
N PRO A 157 -24.80 15.52 13.99
CA PRO A 157 -25.09 15.93 12.62
C PRO A 157 -25.05 17.44 12.43
N GLU A 158 -25.21 18.24 13.49
CA GLU A 158 -25.08 19.70 13.42
C GLU A 158 -23.62 20.15 13.28
N LYS A 159 -22.71 19.45 13.97
CA LYS A 159 -21.28 19.82 14.04
C LYS A 159 -20.41 19.12 13.00
N HIS A 160 -20.79 17.92 12.57
CA HIS A 160 -19.99 17.08 11.68
C HIS A 160 -20.74 16.85 10.39
N LYS A 161 -20.16 17.30 9.28
CA LYS A 161 -20.73 17.16 7.94
C LYS A 161 -19.82 16.29 7.09
N PHE A 162 -20.36 15.22 6.53
CA PHE A 162 -19.66 14.32 5.63
C PHE A 162 -20.23 14.45 4.22
N GLN A 163 -19.37 14.40 3.22
CA GLN A 163 -19.77 14.38 1.81
C GLN A 163 -18.80 13.50 1.03
N SER A 164 -19.30 12.85 -0.03
CA SER A 164 -18.49 12.07 -0.96
C SER A 164 -19.07 12.17 -2.36
N THR A 165 -18.29 11.79 -3.38
CA THR A 165 -18.86 11.53 -4.72
C THR A 165 -19.70 10.25 -4.70
N VAL A 166 -20.40 9.98 -5.80
CA VAL A 166 -21.28 8.81 -5.95
C VAL A 166 -20.54 7.47 -6.05
N LYS A 167 -19.22 7.49 -6.27
CA LYS A 167 -18.42 6.27 -6.48
C LYS A 167 -18.28 5.48 -5.17
N GLN A 168 -18.40 4.15 -5.25
CA GLN A 168 -18.33 3.25 -4.08
C GLN A 168 -17.10 3.53 -3.22
N ARG A 169 -15.92 3.56 -3.84
CA ARG A 169 -14.65 3.82 -3.15
C ARG A 169 -14.63 5.11 -2.33
N ALA A 170 -15.28 6.17 -2.81
CA ALA A 170 -15.33 7.46 -2.11
C ALA A 170 -16.33 7.43 -0.95
N ARG A 171 -17.49 6.79 -1.16
CA ARG A 171 -18.52 6.61 -0.11
C ARG A 171 -17.97 5.77 1.04
N GLU A 172 -17.39 4.61 0.73
CA GLU A 172 -16.82 3.73 1.75
C GLU A 172 -15.61 4.36 2.44
N SER A 173 -14.75 5.10 1.73
CA SER A 173 -13.66 5.85 2.35
C SER A 173 -14.19 6.83 3.42
N GLY A 174 -15.26 7.56 3.09
CA GLY A 174 -15.93 8.44 4.06
C GLY A 174 -16.49 7.67 5.25
N ARG A 175 -17.12 6.51 5.04
CA ARG A 175 -17.67 5.67 6.11
C ARG A 175 -16.58 5.14 7.04
N PHE A 176 -15.47 4.62 6.51
CA PHE A 176 -14.38 4.11 7.34
C PHE A 176 -13.64 5.22 8.09
N PHE A 177 -13.53 6.41 7.49
CA PHE A 177 -13.05 7.60 8.20
C PHE A 177 -14.01 7.96 9.36
N ALA A 178 -15.31 8.03 9.11
CA ALA A 178 -16.31 8.29 10.15
C ALA A 178 -16.30 7.21 11.24
N LYS A 179 -16.12 5.94 10.87
CA LYS A 179 -15.95 4.82 11.80
C LYS A 179 -14.70 4.98 12.68
N GLY A 180 -13.59 5.46 12.11
CA GLY A 180 -12.40 5.79 12.89
C GLY A 180 -12.65 6.89 13.93
N LEU A 181 -13.44 7.92 13.58
CA LEU A 181 -13.80 8.98 14.53
C LEU A 181 -14.79 8.50 15.61
N PHE A 182 -15.88 7.87 15.22
CA PHE A 182 -17.04 7.72 16.09
C PHE A 182 -17.39 6.25 16.43
N GLY A 183 -16.56 5.30 16.02
CA GLY A 183 -16.85 3.87 16.18
C GLY A 183 -18.03 3.43 15.32
N ASP A 184 -18.84 2.51 15.81
CA ASP A 184 -20.01 1.99 15.08
C ASP A 184 -21.27 2.88 15.22
N GLN A 185 -21.12 4.12 15.69
CA GLN A 185 -22.22 5.09 15.73
C GLN A 185 -22.74 5.37 14.30
N PRO A 186 -24.07 5.39 14.08
CA PRO A 186 -24.62 5.79 12.78
C PRO A 186 -24.28 7.25 12.46
N VAL A 187 -23.55 7.46 11.37
CA VAL A 187 -23.18 8.79 10.85
C VAL A 187 -24.00 9.10 9.61
N GLU A 188 -24.49 10.33 9.51
CA GLU A 188 -25.26 10.77 8.36
C GLU A 188 -24.35 11.07 7.17
N PHE A 189 -24.65 10.43 6.04
CA PHE A 189 -24.06 10.76 4.75
C PHE A 189 -25.18 11.24 3.84
N PRO A 190 -25.26 12.56 3.56
CA PRO A 190 -26.16 13.10 2.56
C PRO A 190 -25.98 12.39 1.22
N LYS A 191 -27.05 12.32 0.43
CA LYS A 191 -27.01 11.72 -0.90
C LYS A 191 -25.97 12.46 -1.77
N SER A 192 -24.97 11.73 -2.24
CA SER A 192 -23.95 12.27 -3.13
C SER A 192 -24.53 12.76 -4.44
N GLU A 193 -24.10 13.95 -4.88
CA GLU A 193 -24.51 14.52 -6.15
C GLU A 193 -23.58 14.09 -7.29
N LYS A 194 -24.20 13.75 -8.44
CA LYS A 194 -23.47 13.36 -9.66
C LYS A 194 -22.80 14.55 -10.36
N ASN A 195 -22.95 15.80 -9.91
CA ASN A 195 -22.28 16.97 -10.49
C ASN A 195 -21.76 17.94 -9.40
N HIS A 196 -21.31 17.41 -8.27
CA HIS A 196 -20.91 18.25 -7.14
C HIS A 196 -19.75 19.19 -7.53
N PRO A 197 -19.92 20.52 -7.45
CA PRO A 197 -18.98 21.49 -8.04
C PRO A 197 -17.57 21.42 -7.44
N LEU A 198 -17.47 21.01 -6.17
CA LEU A 198 -16.20 20.88 -5.47
C LEU A 198 -15.55 19.49 -5.60
N LEU A 199 -16.34 18.40 -5.72
CA LEU A 199 -15.81 17.04 -5.56
C LEU A 199 -15.51 16.34 -6.89
N GLN A 200 -16.06 16.82 -7.99
CA GLN A 200 -15.94 16.13 -9.28
C GLN A 200 -14.86 16.66 -10.21
N ARG A 201 -14.39 17.89 -10.01
CA ARG A 201 -13.22 18.41 -10.74
C ARG A 201 -11.91 17.70 -10.36
N MET A 202 -11.92 16.93 -9.26
CA MET A 202 -10.75 16.23 -8.73
C MET A 202 -10.73 14.73 -9.07
N SER A 203 -11.67 14.24 -9.90
CA SER A 203 -11.83 12.81 -10.23
C SER A 203 -11.23 12.42 -11.59
N GLY A 204 -10.45 13.31 -12.22
CA GLY A 204 -9.72 13.05 -13.47
C GLY A 204 -8.51 12.16 -13.25
#